data_AF-A0A821N7Q5-F1
#
_entry.id   AF-A0A821N7Q5-F1
#
_cell.length_a   1.000
_cell.length_b   1.000
_cell.length_c   1.000
_cell.angle_alpha   90.00
_cell.angle_beta   90.00
_cell.angle_gamma   90.00
#
_symmetry.space_group_name_H-M   'P 1'
#
loop_
_entity.id
_entity.type
_entity.pdbx_description
1 polymer ?
#
loop_
_entity_poly.entity_id
_entity_poly.type
_entity_poly.pdbx_seq_one_letter_code
_entity_poly.pdbx_strand_id
1 'polypeptide(L)'
;LLYEKVKVFSDGKCAEEEAVKYNNFKWTCRKINDTEQGTKKYYKCSFKRGSNCPAKIYLLFHASNFEVTLFQAIIQHDHTTESQQTGIPIEVKNVIIELFQNGYTTQKSILYELDKLKIMQPKASQISSFLVTLRKKLYGPAQISLNYIKKWCIEKSIIPNDPDECFVANYYIKDDDADPLFRLFVTTKNLMKNCLNSNHV
;
A
#
# COMPACT_ATOMS: atom_id res chain seq x y z
N LEU A 1 21.74 -30.51 10.92
CA LEU A 1 22.19 -29.51 9.93
C LEU A 1 23.65 -29.25 10.20
N LEU A 2 24.51 -29.47 9.21
CA LEU A 2 25.94 -29.17 9.31
C LEU A 2 26.15 -27.67 9.08
N TYR A 3 27.04 -27.09 9.87
CA TYR A 3 27.41 -25.68 9.81
C TYR A 3 28.92 -25.56 9.69
N GLU A 4 29.38 -24.59 8.92
CA GLU A 4 30.78 -24.27 8.76
C GLU A 4 31.11 -22.92 9.41
N LYS A 5 32.34 -22.80 9.92
CA LYS A 5 32.85 -21.57 10.50
C LYS A 5 33.24 -20.62 9.37
N VAL A 6 32.65 -19.44 9.36
CA VAL A 6 32.87 -18.44 8.30
C VAL A 6 33.83 -17.34 8.76
N LYS A 7 33.53 -16.72 9.91
CA LYS A 7 34.23 -15.52 10.36
C LYS A 7 34.21 -15.40 11.88
N VAL A 8 35.26 -14.80 12.44
CA VAL A 8 35.38 -14.49 13.87
C VAL A 8 35.44 -12.98 14.05
N PHE A 9 34.79 -12.49 15.09
CA PHE A 9 34.71 -11.09 15.46
C PHE A 9 35.16 -10.94 16.92
N SER A 10 35.83 -9.84 17.22
CA SER A 10 36.23 -9.47 18.59
C SER A 10 35.17 -8.63 19.31
N ASP A 11 34.15 -8.16 18.58
CA ASP A 11 33.06 -7.33 19.10
C ASP A 11 31.72 -7.90 18.65
N GLY A 12 30.81 -8.08 19.62
CA GLY A 12 29.48 -8.60 19.38
C GLY A 12 28.61 -7.68 18.53
N LYS A 13 28.76 -6.36 18.66
CA LYS A 13 27.98 -5.40 17.88
C LYS A 13 28.39 -5.46 16.40
N CYS A 14 29.69 -5.45 16.11
CA CYS A 14 30.20 -5.67 14.76
C CYS A 14 29.70 -6.99 14.14
N ALA A 15 29.66 -8.07 14.93
CA ALA A 15 29.18 -9.38 14.46
C ALA A 15 27.69 -9.35 14.08
N GLU A 16 26.85 -8.68 14.86
CA GLU A 16 25.42 -8.54 14.58
C GLU A 16 25.15 -7.65 13.37
N GLU A 17 25.86 -6.54 13.24
CA GLU A 17 25.74 -5.64 12.08
C GLU A 17 26.14 -6.34 10.78
N GLU A 18 27.17 -7.19 10.82
CA GLU A 18 27.56 -8.03 9.68
C GLU A 18 26.51 -9.11 9.39
N ALA A 19 26.04 -9.82 10.41
CA ALA A 19 25.10 -10.94 10.24
C ALA A 19 23.81 -10.52 9.53
N VAL A 20 23.29 -9.32 9.80
CA VAL A 20 22.04 -8.81 9.18
C VAL A 20 22.16 -8.61 7.66
N LYS A 21 23.38 -8.37 7.14
CA LYS A 21 23.67 -8.08 5.73
C LYS A 21 24.62 -9.10 5.07
N TYR A 22 24.88 -10.22 5.74
CA TYR A 22 25.85 -11.22 5.31
C TYR A 22 25.55 -11.74 3.90
N ASN A 23 26.59 -11.82 3.05
CA ASN A 23 26.52 -12.20 1.63
C ASN A 23 25.48 -11.42 0.80
N ASN A 24 25.26 -10.14 1.11
CA ASN A 24 24.27 -9.28 0.44
C ASN A 24 22.81 -9.80 0.58
N PHE A 25 22.55 -10.70 1.52
CA PHE A 25 21.20 -11.12 1.87
C PHE A 25 20.72 -10.41 3.14
N LYS A 26 19.40 -10.23 3.24
CA LYS A 26 18.78 -9.74 4.46
C LYS A 26 18.51 -10.90 5.40
N TRP A 27 18.98 -10.78 6.63
CA TRP A 27 18.82 -11.78 7.67
C TRP A 27 18.03 -11.22 8.85
N THR A 28 17.23 -12.05 9.49
CA THR A 28 16.44 -11.66 10.66
C THR A 28 16.64 -12.68 11.77
N CYS A 29 16.95 -12.19 12.97
CA CYS A 29 17.09 -13.02 14.15
C CYS A 29 15.75 -13.71 14.44
N ARG A 30 15.79 -15.04 14.59
CA ARG A 30 14.60 -15.86 14.84
C ARG A 30 14.55 -16.36 16.27
N LYS A 31 15.71 -16.76 16.81
CA LYS A 31 15.80 -17.47 18.08
C LYS A 31 17.18 -17.27 18.69
N ILE A 32 17.21 -17.20 20.01
CA ILE A 32 18.42 -17.15 20.82
C ILE A 32 18.39 -18.35 21.75
N ASN A 33 19.51 -19.06 21.86
CA ASN A 33 19.69 -20.22 22.73
C ASN A 33 20.97 -20.07 23.54
N ASP A 34 20.88 -20.27 24.85
CA ASP A 34 22.06 -20.41 25.68
C ASP A 34 22.47 -21.88 25.75
N THR A 35 23.78 -22.11 25.62
CA THR A 35 24.40 -23.44 25.65
C THR A 35 25.66 -23.37 26.50
N GLU A 36 26.23 -24.52 26.87
CA GLU A 36 27.51 -24.57 27.61
C GLU A 36 28.66 -23.89 26.85
N GLN A 37 28.59 -23.89 25.52
CA GLN A 37 29.56 -23.23 24.64
C GLN A 37 29.37 -21.70 24.59
N GLY A 38 28.27 -21.19 25.15
CA GLY A 38 27.84 -19.79 25.11
C GLY A 38 26.51 -19.59 24.37
N THR A 39 26.23 -18.36 23.96
CA THR A 39 24.92 -17.96 23.42
C THR A 39 24.90 -18.04 21.89
N LYS A 40 23.95 -18.81 21.34
CA LYS A 40 23.71 -18.97 19.90
C LYS A 40 22.54 -18.09 19.46
N LYS A 41 22.78 -17.11 18.58
CA LYS A 41 21.74 -16.30 17.92
C LYS A 41 21.52 -16.79 16.49
N TYR A 42 20.37 -17.39 16.22
CA TYR A 42 20.01 -17.95 14.91
C TYR A 42 19.29 -16.94 14.04
N TYR A 43 19.73 -16.83 12.78
CA TYR A 43 19.13 -15.97 11.78
C TYR A 43 18.54 -16.79 10.63
N LYS A 44 17.46 -16.26 10.05
CA LYS A 44 16.86 -16.78 8.81
C LYS A 44 16.92 -15.71 7.72
N CYS A 45 17.01 -16.13 6.48
CA CYS A 45 16.88 -15.21 5.35
C CYS A 45 15.46 -14.61 5.32
N SER A 46 15.36 -13.31 5.03
CA SER A 46 14.11 -12.54 4.99
C SER A 46 13.73 -12.04 3.59
N PHE A 47 14.21 -12.70 2.53
CA PHE A 47 14.00 -12.32 1.14
C PHE A 47 12.52 -12.04 0.77
N LYS A 48 11.59 -12.90 1.19
CA LYS A 48 10.15 -12.62 1.14
C LYS A 48 9.49 -12.92 2.48
N ARG A 49 8.47 -12.13 2.84
CA ARG A 49 7.58 -12.48 3.97
C ARG A 49 6.95 -13.85 3.68
N GLY A 50 7.28 -14.85 4.49
CA GLY A 50 6.76 -16.21 4.34
C GLY A 50 7.56 -17.14 3.43
N SER A 51 8.66 -16.68 2.80
CA SER A 51 9.54 -17.63 2.08
C SER A 51 10.29 -18.51 3.09
N ASN A 52 10.15 -19.82 2.95
CA ASN A 52 10.92 -20.81 3.69
C ASN A 52 12.29 -21.04 3.03
N CYS A 53 13.08 -19.98 2.86
CA CYS A 53 14.45 -20.12 2.39
C CYS A 53 15.21 -21.08 3.33
N PRO A 54 15.88 -22.12 2.79
CA PRO A 54 16.50 -23.14 3.61
C PRO A 54 17.83 -22.68 4.24
N ALA A 55 18.43 -21.60 3.72
CA ALA A 55 19.67 -21.03 4.22
C ALA A 55 19.51 -20.48 5.66
N LYS A 56 20.50 -20.78 6.51
CA LYS A 56 20.54 -20.38 7.91
C LYS A 56 21.96 -19.98 8.29
N ILE A 57 22.06 -18.97 9.14
CA ILE A 57 23.31 -18.61 9.81
C ILE A 57 23.05 -18.51 11.31
N TYR A 58 24.10 -18.61 12.11
CA TYR A 58 24.03 -18.23 13.51
C TYR A 58 25.33 -17.59 13.99
N LEU A 59 25.21 -16.72 14.97
CA LEU A 59 26.33 -16.21 15.75
C LEU A 59 26.46 -17.04 17.03
N LEU A 60 27.67 -17.47 17.35
CA LEU A 60 28.03 -18.04 18.65
C LEU A 60 28.85 -17.02 19.41
N PHE A 61 28.29 -16.51 20.49
CA PHE A 61 29.00 -15.75 21.51
C PHE A 61 29.61 -16.77 22.46
N HIS A 62 30.92 -16.94 22.42
CA HIS A 62 31.59 -17.98 23.21
C HIS A 62 31.54 -17.67 24.70
N ALA A 63 31.36 -18.69 25.54
CA ALA A 63 31.38 -18.52 27.00
C ALA A 63 32.79 -18.30 27.56
N SER A 64 33.80 -18.85 26.88
CA SER A 64 35.19 -18.88 27.35
C SER A 64 36.02 -17.67 26.92
N ASN A 65 35.54 -16.87 25.96
CA ASN A 65 36.26 -15.70 25.47
C ASN A 65 35.27 -14.63 24.95
N PHE A 66 35.80 -13.45 24.59
CA PHE A 66 34.99 -12.35 24.05
C PHE A 66 34.76 -12.45 22.54
N GLU A 67 35.13 -13.58 21.91
CA GLU A 67 34.97 -13.75 20.48
C GLU A 67 33.53 -14.13 20.13
N VAL A 68 33.11 -13.67 18.96
CA VAL A 68 31.84 -14.07 18.34
C VAL A 68 32.15 -14.74 17.02
N THR A 69 31.64 -15.94 16.79
CA THR A 69 31.88 -16.69 15.56
C THR A 69 30.59 -16.80 14.75
N LEU A 70 30.66 -16.41 13.48
CA LEU A 70 29.61 -16.62 12.50
C LEU A 70 29.74 -18.00 11.86
N PHE A 71 28.64 -18.74 11.90
CA PHE A 71 28.49 -20.03 11.26
C PHE A 71 27.42 -19.98 10.18
N GLN A 72 27.68 -20.62 9.05
CA GLN A 72 26.74 -20.75 7.94
C GLN A 72 26.33 -22.22 7.75
N ALA A 73 25.05 -22.46 7.49
CA ALA A 73 24.59 -23.79 7.09
C ALA A 73 25.05 -24.09 5.66
N ILE A 74 25.45 -25.33 5.41
CA ILE A 74 25.90 -25.77 4.07
C ILE A 74 24.80 -25.60 3.01
N ILE A 75 23.53 -25.66 3.43
CA ILE A 75 22.39 -25.50 2.53
C ILE A 75 22.30 -24.04 2.06
N GLN A 76 22.44 -23.84 0.76
CA GLN A 76 22.44 -22.54 0.10
C GLN A 76 21.03 -21.96 -0.10
N HIS A 77 20.97 -20.68 -0.48
CA HIS A 77 19.73 -20.02 -0.88
C HIS A 77 19.15 -20.67 -2.14
N ASP A 78 17.83 -20.77 -2.20
CA ASP A 78 17.04 -21.20 -3.36
C ASP A 78 16.49 -20.01 -4.17
N HIS A 79 17.00 -18.80 -3.90
CA HIS A 79 16.58 -17.55 -4.53
C HIS A 79 17.78 -16.62 -4.76
N THR A 80 17.64 -15.72 -5.74
CA THR A 80 18.65 -14.67 -6.01
C THR A 80 18.50 -13.49 -5.05
N THR A 81 19.49 -12.59 -5.01
CA THR A 81 19.48 -11.34 -4.21
C THR A 81 18.62 -10.24 -4.82
N GLU A 82 18.18 -10.40 -6.07
CA GLU A 82 17.34 -9.44 -6.76
C GLU A 82 15.95 -9.40 -6.12
N SER A 83 15.75 -8.43 -5.22
CA SER A 83 14.41 -8.07 -4.79
C SER A 83 13.65 -7.60 -6.02
N GLN A 84 12.67 -8.38 -6.48
CA GLN A 84 11.68 -7.89 -7.45
C GLN A 84 11.16 -6.55 -6.95
N GLN A 85 11.34 -5.46 -7.71
CA GLN A 85 10.82 -4.15 -7.34
C GLN A 85 9.33 -4.29 -7.01
N THR A 86 8.98 -4.14 -5.74
CA THR A 86 7.59 -4.29 -5.29
C THR A 86 6.90 -2.95 -5.42
N GLY A 87 5.84 -2.88 -6.22
CA GLY A 87 4.98 -1.70 -6.33
C GLY A 87 5.08 -0.99 -7.69
N ILE A 88 4.35 0.11 -7.80
CA ILE A 88 4.42 1.01 -8.97
C ILE A 88 5.50 2.07 -8.67
N PRO A 89 6.46 2.31 -9.58
CA PRO A 89 7.43 3.40 -9.47
C PRO A 89 6.74 4.76 -9.29
N ILE A 90 7.42 5.70 -8.63
CA ILE A 90 6.82 6.99 -8.28
C ILE A 90 6.49 7.81 -9.54
N GLU A 91 7.33 7.71 -10.56
CA GLU A 91 7.17 8.37 -11.86
C GLU A 91 5.88 7.91 -12.53
N VAL A 92 5.66 6.60 -12.55
CA VAL A 92 4.44 6.00 -13.13
C VAL A 92 3.21 6.35 -12.28
N LYS A 93 3.32 6.43 -10.95
CA LYS A 93 2.22 6.89 -10.09
C LYS A 93 1.79 8.32 -10.41
N ASN A 94 2.74 9.22 -10.65
CA ASN A 94 2.44 10.62 -10.97
C ASN A 94 1.67 10.72 -12.29
N VAL A 95 2.07 9.97 -13.32
CA VAL A 95 1.33 9.90 -14.58
C VAL A 95 -0.06 9.31 -14.38
N ILE A 96 -0.22 8.26 -13.56
CA ILE A 96 -1.53 7.70 -13.24
C ILE A 96 -2.43 8.74 -12.55
N ILE A 97 -1.89 9.58 -11.67
CA ILE A 97 -2.65 10.67 -11.01
C ILE A 97 -3.14 11.69 -12.04
N GLU A 98 -2.27 12.11 -12.96
CA GLU A 98 -2.63 13.06 -14.02
C GLU A 98 -3.69 12.48 -14.96
N LEU A 99 -3.52 11.23 -15.41
CA LEU A 99 -4.54 10.53 -16.20
C LEU A 99 -5.87 10.44 -15.46
N PHE A 100 -5.85 10.18 -14.15
CA PHE A 100 -7.07 10.13 -13.35
C PHE A 100 -7.78 11.48 -13.29
N GLN A 101 -7.03 12.58 -13.12
CA GLN A 101 -7.56 13.94 -13.14
C GLN A 101 -8.15 14.32 -14.50
N ASN A 102 -7.57 13.78 -15.58
CA ASN A 102 -8.06 13.94 -16.96
C ASN A 102 -9.23 13.01 -17.32
N GLY A 103 -9.82 12.31 -16.34
CA GLY A 103 -11.04 11.51 -16.53
C GLY A 103 -10.82 10.02 -16.82
N TYR A 104 -9.57 9.57 -16.93
CA TYR A 104 -9.26 8.14 -17.07
C TYR A 104 -9.35 7.44 -15.72
N THR A 105 -10.57 7.09 -15.31
CA THR A 105 -10.84 6.61 -13.94
C THR A 105 -10.76 5.09 -13.78
N THR A 106 -10.70 4.32 -14.87
CA THR A 106 -10.70 2.85 -14.83
C THR A 106 -9.30 2.27 -15.02
N GLN A 107 -9.06 1.10 -14.45
CA GLN A 107 -7.78 0.40 -14.62
C GLN A 107 -7.46 0.13 -16.11
N LYS A 108 -8.45 -0.29 -16.90
CA LYS A 108 -8.27 -0.59 -18.33
C LYS A 108 -7.91 0.65 -19.12
N SER A 109 -8.60 1.77 -18.89
CA SER A 109 -8.31 3.03 -19.60
C SER A 109 -6.93 3.57 -19.25
N ILE A 110 -6.52 3.46 -17.99
CA ILE A 110 -5.18 3.89 -17.55
C ILE A 110 -4.09 3.01 -18.15
N LEU A 111 -4.27 1.68 -18.17
CA LEU A 111 -3.32 0.77 -18.82
C LEU A 111 -3.15 1.11 -20.31
N TYR A 112 -4.27 1.35 -20.99
CA TYR A 112 -4.27 1.74 -22.39
C TYR A 112 -3.50 3.04 -22.65
N GLU A 113 -3.73 4.07 -21.84
CA GLU A 113 -2.99 5.34 -22.00
C GLU A 113 -1.51 5.22 -21.62
N LEU A 114 -1.16 4.43 -20.61
CA LEU A 114 0.25 4.16 -20.28
C LEU A 114 0.98 3.46 -21.42
N ASP A 115 0.32 2.52 -22.11
CA ASP A 115 0.86 1.84 -23.29
C ASP A 115 1.09 2.81 -24.45
N LYS A 116 0.11 3.67 -24.72
CA LYS A 116 0.20 4.72 -25.74
C LYS A 116 1.36 5.69 -25.47
N LEU A 117 1.60 6.01 -24.19
CA LEU A 117 2.72 6.85 -23.76
C LEU A 117 4.08 6.11 -23.74
N LYS A 118 4.10 4.80 -24.05
CA LYS A 118 5.30 3.92 -24.00
C LYS A 118 5.98 3.92 -22.64
N ILE A 119 5.20 4.05 -21.57
CA ILE A 119 5.69 4.01 -20.18
C ILE A 119 5.59 2.58 -19.66
N MET A 120 6.49 2.21 -18.73
CA MET A 120 6.45 0.92 -18.04
C MET A 120 5.04 0.61 -17.53
N GLN A 121 4.46 -0.52 -17.97
CA GLN A 121 3.13 -0.94 -17.55
C GLN A 121 3.18 -1.70 -16.22
N PRO A 122 2.60 -1.16 -15.13
CA PRO A 122 2.45 -1.91 -13.90
C PRO A 122 1.45 -3.05 -14.07
N LYS A 123 1.47 -4.01 -13.14
CA LYS A 123 0.45 -5.06 -13.13
C LYS A 123 -0.93 -4.44 -12.93
N ALA A 124 -1.92 -4.96 -13.65
CA ALA A 124 -3.33 -4.65 -13.51
C ALA A 124 -3.77 -4.46 -12.04
N SER A 125 -3.46 -5.43 -11.18
CA SER A 125 -3.81 -5.41 -9.75
C SER A 125 -3.16 -4.27 -8.96
N GLN A 126 -1.95 -3.84 -9.34
CA GLN A 126 -1.27 -2.71 -8.71
C GLN A 126 -2.01 -1.41 -9.01
N ILE A 127 -2.48 -1.24 -10.25
CA ILE A 127 -3.27 -0.05 -10.63
C ILE A 127 -4.61 -0.06 -9.89
N SER A 128 -5.34 -1.18 -9.84
CA SER A 128 -6.60 -1.23 -9.10
C SER A 128 -6.40 -0.84 -7.63
N SER A 129 -5.37 -1.40 -6.99
CA SER A 129 -5.04 -1.10 -5.59
C SER A 129 -4.65 0.37 -5.39
N PHE A 130 -3.87 0.93 -6.30
CA PHE A 130 -3.47 2.33 -6.27
C PHE A 130 -4.68 3.27 -6.45
N LEU A 131 -5.58 2.96 -7.38
CA LEU A 131 -6.80 3.74 -7.60
C LEU A 131 -7.74 3.73 -6.40
N VAL A 132 -7.87 2.60 -5.70
CA VAL A 132 -8.64 2.54 -4.44
C VAL A 132 -8.06 3.51 -3.41
N THR A 133 -6.72 3.51 -3.27
CA THR A 133 -6.02 4.41 -2.35
C THR A 133 -6.19 5.87 -2.75
N LEU A 134 -6.06 6.17 -4.05
CA LEU A 134 -6.21 7.52 -4.59
C LEU A 134 -7.63 8.05 -4.36
N ARG A 135 -8.67 7.27 -4.69
CA ARG A 135 -10.07 7.64 -4.45
C ARG A 135 -10.34 7.85 -2.97
N LYS A 136 -9.80 7.00 -2.10
CA LYS A 136 -9.94 7.18 -0.64
C LYS A 136 -9.34 8.49 -0.16
N LYS A 137 -8.19 8.89 -0.73
CA LYS A 137 -7.54 10.17 -0.42
C LYS A 137 -8.34 11.37 -0.94
N LEU A 138 -8.92 11.27 -2.13
CA LEU A 138 -9.65 12.37 -2.77
C LEU A 138 -11.08 12.55 -2.26
N TYR A 139 -11.80 11.44 -2.08
CA TYR A 139 -13.25 11.44 -1.82
C TYR A 139 -13.63 10.85 -0.46
N GLY A 140 -12.65 10.37 0.31
CA GLY A 140 -12.90 9.70 1.58
C GLY A 140 -13.32 8.23 1.41
N PRO A 141 -13.81 7.59 2.48
CA PRO A 141 -14.15 6.17 2.47
C PRO A 141 -15.28 5.85 1.48
N ALA A 142 -15.17 4.68 0.82
CA ALA A 142 -16.20 4.21 -0.12
C ALA A 142 -17.52 3.82 0.55
N GLN A 143 -17.52 3.65 1.88
CA GLN A 143 -18.71 3.42 2.68
C GLN A 143 -19.22 4.78 3.16
N ILE A 144 -20.26 5.25 2.49
CA ILE A 144 -21.02 6.43 2.90
C ILE A 144 -22.24 5.94 3.69
N SER A 145 -22.44 6.46 4.90
CA SER A 145 -23.66 6.20 5.68
C SER A 145 -24.78 7.13 5.25
N LEU A 146 -26.05 6.73 5.43
CA LEU A 146 -27.20 7.61 5.18
C LEU A 146 -27.12 8.90 6.00
N ASN A 147 -26.60 8.82 7.24
CA ASN A 147 -26.40 10.00 8.07
C ASN A 147 -25.35 10.95 7.48
N TYR A 148 -24.27 10.43 6.88
CA TYR A 148 -23.29 11.23 6.17
C TYR A 148 -23.92 11.94 4.95
N ILE A 149 -24.71 11.23 4.15
CA ILE A 149 -25.43 11.81 3.00
C ILE A 149 -26.37 12.92 3.47
N LYS A 150 -27.17 12.65 4.51
CA LYS A 150 -28.10 13.63 5.08
C LYS A 150 -27.37 14.90 5.52
N LYS A 151 -26.25 14.75 6.23
CA LYS A 151 -25.42 15.88 6.65
C LYS A 151 -24.89 16.67 5.46
N TRP A 152 -24.35 15.99 4.46
CA TRP A 152 -23.85 16.63 3.23
C TRP A 152 -24.96 17.39 2.48
N CYS A 153 -26.16 16.82 2.38
CA CYS A 153 -27.31 17.49 1.74
C CYS A 153 -27.71 18.77 2.47
N ILE A 154 -27.68 18.77 3.82
CA ILE A 154 -27.95 19.96 4.64
C ILE A 154 -26.85 21.01 4.46
N GLU A 155 -25.58 20.61 4.45
CA GLU A 155 -24.45 21.53 4.24
C GLU A 155 -24.52 22.16 2.84
N LYS A 156 -24.94 21.40 1.83
CA LYS A 156 -25.06 21.84 0.43
C LYS A 156 -26.43 22.43 0.06
N SER A 157 -27.37 22.54 0.99
CA SER A 157 -28.65 23.25 0.74
C SER A 157 -28.53 24.77 0.90
N ILE A 158 -27.39 25.26 1.39
CA ILE A 158 -27.10 26.69 1.45
C ILE A 158 -27.00 27.22 0.02
N ILE A 159 -27.84 28.20 -0.32
CA ILE A 159 -27.86 28.80 -1.66
C ILE A 159 -26.59 29.64 -1.84
N PRO A 160 -25.72 29.32 -2.81
CA PRO A 160 -24.49 30.05 -3.07
C PRO A 160 -24.77 31.45 -3.61
N ASN A 161 -23.76 32.33 -3.55
CA ASN A 161 -23.87 33.65 -4.17
C ASN A 161 -23.74 33.56 -5.70
N ASP A 162 -22.78 32.77 -6.17
CA ASP A 162 -22.55 32.49 -7.58
C ASP A 162 -23.79 31.83 -8.22
N PRO A 163 -24.34 32.40 -9.31
CA PRO A 163 -25.53 31.86 -9.96
C PRO A 163 -25.33 30.52 -10.68
N ASP A 164 -24.10 30.14 -11.01
CA ASP A 164 -23.75 28.88 -11.67
C ASP A 164 -23.20 27.82 -10.69
N GLU A 165 -23.03 28.17 -9.42
CA GLU A 165 -22.70 27.21 -8.38
C GLU A 165 -23.93 26.38 -8.00
N CYS A 166 -23.76 25.06 -8.02
CA CYS A 166 -24.82 24.10 -7.69
C CYS A 166 -25.10 24.04 -6.19
N PHE A 167 -26.37 23.85 -5.85
CA PHE A 167 -26.82 23.58 -4.49
C PHE A 167 -27.93 22.54 -4.46
N VAL A 168 -28.10 21.91 -3.29
CA VAL A 168 -29.14 20.92 -3.04
C VAL A 168 -30.45 21.63 -2.76
N ALA A 169 -31.36 21.58 -3.73
CA ALA A 169 -32.69 22.18 -3.60
C ALA A 169 -33.67 21.27 -2.84
N ASN A 170 -33.54 19.95 -2.99
CA ASN A 170 -34.33 18.99 -2.21
C ASN A 170 -33.61 17.64 -2.12
N TYR A 171 -33.92 16.85 -1.09
CA TYR A 171 -33.49 15.46 -0.97
C TYR A 171 -34.53 14.63 -0.22
N TYR A 172 -34.57 13.33 -0.52
CA TYR A 172 -35.45 12.38 0.14
C TYR A 172 -34.65 11.13 0.51
N ILE A 173 -34.76 10.71 1.77
CA ILE A 173 -34.12 9.51 2.30
C ILE A 173 -35.22 8.65 2.93
N LYS A 174 -35.35 7.41 2.45
CA LYS A 174 -36.13 6.35 3.06
C LYS A 174 -35.15 5.36 3.69
N ASP A 175 -35.19 5.28 5.02
CA ASP A 175 -34.36 4.39 5.82
C ASP A 175 -35.19 3.14 6.14
N ASP A 176 -35.24 2.21 5.19
CA ASP A 176 -35.98 0.95 5.26
C ASP A 176 -34.99 -0.18 4.99
N ASP A 177 -34.91 -1.17 5.90
CA ASP A 177 -33.94 -2.26 5.87
C ASP A 177 -34.08 -3.13 4.60
N ALA A 178 -35.27 -3.19 4.00
CA ALA A 178 -35.54 -4.01 2.82
C ALA A 178 -35.28 -3.27 1.50
N ASP A 179 -35.50 -1.95 1.45
CA ASP A 179 -35.37 -1.14 0.23
C ASP A 179 -35.05 0.34 0.56
N PRO A 180 -33.78 0.63 0.88
CA PRO A 180 -33.36 2.00 1.18
C PRO A 180 -33.37 2.84 -0.09
N LEU A 181 -34.06 3.99 -0.04
CA LEU A 181 -34.19 4.89 -1.19
C LEU A 181 -33.56 6.25 -0.88
N PHE A 182 -32.67 6.70 -1.74
CA PHE A 182 -32.13 8.06 -1.72
C PHE A 182 -32.42 8.77 -3.04
N ARG A 183 -33.03 9.95 -2.96
CA ARG A 183 -33.22 10.85 -4.11
C ARG A 183 -32.65 12.22 -3.77
N LEU A 184 -31.99 12.82 -4.76
CA LEU A 184 -31.36 14.13 -4.65
C LEU A 184 -31.81 15.01 -5.81
N PHE A 185 -32.14 16.25 -5.51
CA PHE A 185 -32.40 17.29 -6.50
C PHE A 185 -31.39 18.43 -6.30
N VAL A 186 -30.52 18.60 -7.30
CA VAL A 186 -29.46 19.63 -7.34
C VAL A 186 -29.77 20.57 -8.50
N THR A 187 -29.56 21.86 -8.29
CA THR A 187 -29.80 22.89 -9.31
C THR A 187 -28.85 24.07 -9.13
N THR A 188 -28.86 25.01 -10.08
CA THR A 188 -28.21 26.32 -9.98
C THR A 188 -29.28 27.41 -10.03
N LYS A 189 -28.94 28.65 -9.66
CA LYS A 189 -29.91 29.78 -9.78
C LYS A 189 -30.31 30.01 -11.24
N ASN A 190 -29.35 29.88 -12.17
CA ASN A 190 -29.61 30.05 -13.59
C ASN A 190 -30.53 28.95 -14.16
N LEU A 191 -30.33 27.69 -13.76
CA LEU A 191 -31.24 26.59 -14.14
C LEU A 191 -32.66 26.84 -13.65
N MET A 192 -32.83 27.24 -12.39
CA MET A 192 -34.14 27.59 -11.83
C MET A 192 -34.82 28.74 -12.57
N LYS A 193 -34.06 29.80 -12.90
CA LYS A 193 -34.58 30.95 -13.66
C LYS A 193 -35.02 30.55 -15.06
N ASN A 194 -34.28 29.66 -15.72
CA ASN A 194 -34.63 29.15 -17.05
C ASN A 194 -35.88 28.27 -17.00
N CYS A 195 -36.08 27.48 -15.94
CA CYS A 195 -37.32 26.71 -15.74
C CYS A 195 -38.58 27.59 -15.63
N LEU A 196 -38.46 28.80 -15.05
CA LEU A 196 -39.58 29.75 -14.99
C LEU A 196 -39.91 30.36 -16.37
N ASN A 197 -38.95 30.37 -17.29
CA ASN A 197 -39.11 30.91 -18.64
C ASN A 197 -39.51 29.85 -19.67
N SER A 198 -39.48 28.57 -19.31
CA SER A 198 -39.92 27.48 -20.18
C SER A 198 -41.42 27.25 -20.07
N ASN A 199 -42.16 27.51 -21.15
CA ASN A 199 -43.61 27.29 -21.27
C ASN A 199 -43.99 25.80 -21.44
N HIS A 200 -43.48 24.92 -20.59
CA HIS A 200 -43.93 23.53 -20.53
C HIS A 200 -44.67 23.28 -19.22
N VAL A 201 -45.97 23.56 -19.27
CA VAL A 201 -47.02 22.93 -18.44
C VAL A 201 -47.78 21.97 -19.34
#